data_AF-A0A939UEG2-F1
#
_entry.id   AF-A0A939UEG2-F1
#
_cell.length_a   1.000
_cell.length_b   1.000
_cell.length_c   1.000
_cell.angle_alpha   90.00
_cell.angle_beta   90.00
_cell.angle_gamma   90.00
#
_symmetry.space_group_name_H-M   'P 1'
#
loop_
_entity.id
_entity.type
_entity.pdbx_description
1 polymer ?
#
loop_
_entity_poly.entity_id
_entity_poly.type
_entity_poly.pdbx_seq_one_letter_code
_entity_poly.pdbx_strand_id
1 'polypeptide(L)' 'MAQINDIFGSLVFDERTMKAVLPAKVFASLKKTIDEDTPLDPSVADVVAQAMKEW' A
#
# COMPACT_ATOMS: atom_id res chain seq x y z
N MET A 1 -28.94 -4.53 -5.15
CA MET A 1 -28.64 -3.18 -4.65
C MET A 1 -27.28 -3.27 -4.00
N ALA A 2 -26.26 -2.61 -4.55
CA ALA A 2 -24.93 -2.62 -3.96
C ALA A 2 -25.00 -1.89 -2.61
N GLN A 3 -24.62 -2.57 -1.53
CA GLN A 3 -24.53 -1.97 -0.20
C GLN A 3 -23.37 -0.97 -0.22
N ILE A 4 -23.50 0.16 0.48
CA ILE A 4 -22.44 1.17 0.57
C ILE A 4 -21.13 0.55 1.07
N ASN A 5 -21.19 -0.47 1.94
CA ASN A 5 -20.02 -1.22 2.39
C ASN A 5 -19.24 -1.94 1.29
N ASP A 6 -19.87 -2.33 0.17
CA ASP A 6 -19.19 -3.00 -0.94
C ASP A 6 -18.47 -2.00 -1.87
N ILE A 7 -18.91 -0.74 -1.87
CA ILE A 7 -18.34 0.35 -2.69
C ILE A 7 -17.36 1.18 -1.86
N PHE A 8 -17.63 1.31 -0.56
CA PHE A 8 -16.81 2.06 0.37
C PHE A 8 -15.56 1.25 0.72
N GLY A 9 -14.40 1.70 0.26
CA GLY A 9 -13.12 1.03 0.54
C GLY A 9 -12.70 -0.03 -0.49
N SER A 10 -13.52 -0.37 -1.49
CA SER A 10 -13.17 -1.38 -2.50
C SER A 10 -12.14 -0.90 -3.54
N LEU A 11 -11.96 0.41 -3.66
CA LEU A 11 -10.89 1.04 -4.46
C LEU A 11 -9.83 1.69 -3.58
N VAL A 12 -9.58 1.13 -2.39
CA VAL A 12 -8.50 1.58 -1.51
C VAL A 12 -7.38 0.55 -1.50
N PHE A 13 -6.15 1.05 -1.66
CA PHE A 13 -4.93 0.27 -1.46
C PHE A 13 -4.74 0.02 0.04
N ASP A 14 -5.60 -0.82 0.63
CA ASP A 14 -5.63 -1.14 2.05
C ASP A 14 -4.42 -2.00 2.44
N GLU A 15 -4.12 -2.13 3.73
CA GLU A 15 -3.02 -2.92 4.29
C GLU A 15 -3.06 -4.38 3.79
N ARG A 16 -4.26 -4.92 3.56
CA ARG A 16 -4.46 -6.28 3.04
C ARG A 16 -3.99 -6.42 1.59
N THR A 17 -4.32 -5.42 0.76
CA THR A 17 -3.83 -5.30 -0.61
C THR A 17 -2.32 -5.07 -0.60
N MET A 18 -1.85 -4.09 0.17
CA MET A 18 -0.42 -3.81 0.35
C MET A 18 0.38 -5.06 0.72
N LYS A 19 -0.11 -5.92 1.62
CA LYS A 19 0.56 -7.19 1.97
C LYS A 19 0.55 -8.23 0.85
N ALA A 20 -0.43 -8.19 -0.04
CA ALA A 20 -0.52 -9.12 -1.17
C ALA A 20 0.34 -8.68 -2.36
N VAL A 21 0.43 -7.37 -2.62
CA VAL A 21 1.15 -6.81 -3.78
C VAL A 21 2.58 -6.37 -3.43
N LEU A 22 2.82 -5.88 -2.20
CA LEU A 22 4.15 -5.42 -1.80
C LEU A 22 4.96 -6.55 -1.14
N PRO A 23 6.28 -6.62 -1.44
CA PRO A 23 7.19 -7.47 -0.69
C PRO A 23 7.22 -7.08 0.80
N ALA A 24 7.33 -8.06 1.70
CA ALA A 24 7.35 -7.85 3.14
C ALA A 24 8.36 -6.77 3.60
N LYS A 25 9.51 -6.68 2.92
CA LYS A 25 10.55 -5.67 3.18
C LYS A 25 10.09 -4.25 2.83
N VAL A 26 9.38 -4.08 1.72
CA VAL A 26 8.84 -2.80 1.23
C VAL A 26 7.70 -2.35 2.13
N PHE A 27 6.78 -3.25 2.48
CA PHE A 27 5.70 -2.98 3.43
C PHE A 27 6.24 -2.54 4.81
N ALA A 28 7.24 -3.26 5.34
CA ALA A 28 7.87 -2.91 6.61
C ALA A 28 8.59 -1.55 6.53
N SER A 29 9.28 -1.26 5.42
CA SER A 29 9.96 0.02 5.23
C SER A 29 8.96 1.17 5.11
N LEU A 30 7.89 0.99 4.32
CA LEU A 30 6.81 1.98 4.18
C LEU A 30 6.13 2.26 5.54
N LYS A 31 5.81 1.21 6.30
CA LYS A 31 5.21 1.35 7.62
C LYS A 31 6.14 2.07 8.59
N LYS A 32 7.43 1.73 8.57
CA LYS A 32 8.45 2.41 9.36
C LYS A 32 8.60 3.88 8.98
N THR A 33 8.55 4.20 7.69
CA THR A 33 8.55 5.59 7.20
C THR A 33 7.35 6.39 7.71
N ILE A 34 6.17 5.76 7.77
CA ILE A 34 4.95 6.36 8.33
C ILE A 34 5.03 6.54 9.85
N ASP A 35 5.54 5.54 10.59
CA ASP A 35 5.66 5.57 12.05
C ASP A 35 6.78 6.51 12.54
N GLU A 36 7.92 6.54 11.84
CA GLU A 36 9.11 7.31 12.24
C GLU A 36 9.17 8.70 11.59
N ASP A 37 8.17 9.07 10.77
CA ASP A 37 8.13 10.32 10.00
C ASP A 37 9.44 10.57 9.21
N THR A 38 9.99 9.49 8.66
CA THR A 38 11.25 9.54 7.90
C THR A 38 11.00 9.73 6.42
N PRO A 39 11.99 10.17 5.64
CA PRO A 39 11.87 10.23 4.19
C PRO A 39 11.69 8.83 3.61
N LEU A 40 10.72 8.67 2.70
CA LEU A 40 10.52 7.42 1.97
C LEU A 40 11.73 7.15 1.07
N ASP A 41 12.27 5.94 1.14
CA ASP A 41 13.35 5.53 0.24
C ASP A 41 12.82 5.49 -1.21
N PRO A 42 13.48 6.17 -2.16
CA PRO A 42 13.04 6.17 -3.55
C PRO A 42 12.94 4.76 -4.15
N SER A 43 13.79 3.82 -3.73
CA SER A 43 13.72 2.42 -4.16
C SER A 43 12.45 1.72 -3.68
N VAL A 44 11.96 2.08 -2.49
CA VAL A 44 10.69 1.59 -1.93
C VAL A 44 9.53 2.28 -2.66
N ALA A 45 9.67 3.57 -2.98
CA ALA A 45 8.67 4.33 -3.72
C ALA A 45 8.41 3.77 -5.13
N ASP A 46 9.47 3.41 -5.88
CA ASP A 46 9.34 2.80 -7.20
C ASP A 46 8.60 1.46 -7.14
N VAL A 47 8.91 0.62 -6.15
CA VAL A 47 8.23 -0.68 -5.97
C VAL A 47 6.77 -0.50 -5.59
N VAL A 48 6.46 0.47 -4.73
CA VAL A 48 5.07 0.79 -4.35
C VAL A 48 4.31 1.33 -5.56
N ALA A 49 4.91 2.22 -6.35
CA ALA A 49 4.30 2.75 -7.57
C ALA A 49 4.02 1.64 -8.60
N GLN A 50 4.94 0.69 -8.75
CA GLN A 50 4.72 -0.46 -9.63
C GLN A 50 3.60 -1.38 -9.10
N ALA A 51 3.58 -1.66 -7.79
CA ALA A 51 2.52 -2.45 -7.17
C ALA A 51 1.14 -1.77 -7.26
N MET A 52 1.07 -0.44 -7.14
CA MET A 52 -0.17 0.34 -7.34
C MET A 52 -0.65 0.32 -8.79
N LYS A 53 0.23 0.05 -9.76
CA LYS A 53 -0.11 -0.08 -11.18
C LYS A 53 -0.59 -1.50 -11.53
N GLU A 54 -0.07 -2.51 -10.84
CA GLU A 54 -0.47 -3.92 -11.03
C GLU A 54 -1.74 -4.31 -10.27
N TRP A 55 -2.08 -3.57 -9.21
CA TRP A 55 -3.33 -3.69 -8.47
C TRP A 55 -4.52 -3.06 -9.22
#